data_AF-A0A7W7T598-F1
#
_entry.id   AF-A0A7W7T598-F1
#
_cell.length_a   1.000
_cell.length_b   1.000
_cell.length_c   1.000
_cell.angle_alpha   90.00
_cell.angle_beta   90.00
_cell.angle_gamma   90.00
#
_symmetry.space_group_name_H-M   'P 1'
#
loop_
_entity.id
_entity.type
_entity.pdbx_description
1 polymer ?
#
loop_
_entity_poly.entity_id
_entity_poly.type
_entity_poly.pdbx_seq_one_letter_code
_entity_poly.pdbx_strand_id
1 'polypeptide(L)'
;MSSALDLTAALPAAHVAIDLAVEHVLSHPPRNIQYKGDRNPVSEVDETVEHLVRQRLSARGHAEIGFVGEETGAVGNPDTYWMLDPIDGTINHQHANPLCAIALGLVHRDQPVLGVTALPFLGHRYWAAHGQGAYRDGDPIRASTTDVLNKALVGFSDYGSGADEG
;
A
#
# COMPACT_ATOMS: atom_id res chain seq x y z
N MET A 1 23.36 13.17 17.11
CA MET A 1 23.70 11.96 16.35
C MET A 1 22.39 11.39 15.83
N SER A 2 22.16 11.46 14.52
CA SER A 2 20.97 10.88 13.88
C SER A 2 21.01 9.38 14.11
N SER A 3 20.05 8.81 14.86
CA SER A 3 19.93 7.36 14.89
C SER A 3 19.60 6.91 13.47
N ALA A 4 20.33 5.94 12.93
CA ALA A 4 20.00 5.35 11.65
C ALA A 4 18.62 4.70 11.76
N LEU A 5 17.77 4.88 10.75
CA LEU A 5 16.46 4.24 10.70
C LEU A 5 16.63 2.71 10.75
N ASP A 6 16.08 2.07 11.78
CA ASP A 6 16.19 0.63 11.96
C ASP A 6 15.15 -0.13 11.13
N LEU A 7 15.57 -0.54 9.92
CA LEU A 7 14.74 -1.36 9.03
C LEU A 7 14.46 -2.76 9.59
N THR A 8 15.25 -3.24 10.55
CA THR A 8 15.07 -4.56 11.19
C THR A 8 13.81 -4.60 12.04
N ALA A 9 13.46 -3.48 12.67
CA ALA A 9 12.21 -3.31 13.41
C ALA A 9 11.05 -2.87 12.48
N ALA A 10 11.34 -2.01 11.50
CA ALA A 10 10.31 -1.46 10.62
C ALA A 10 9.66 -2.51 9.71
N LEU A 11 10.42 -3.46 9.16
CA LEU A 11 9.88 -4.48 8.24
C LEU A 11 8.87 -5.42 8.90
N PRO A 12 9.16 -6.05 10.05
CA PRO A 12 8.16 -6.82 10.78
C PRO A 12 6.93 -5.99 11.16
N ALA A 13 7.10 -4.71 11.52
CA ALA A 13 5.98 -3.84 11.84
C ALA A 13 5.07 -3.58 10.62
N ALA A 14 5.66 -3.33 9.45
CA ALA A 14 4.94 -3.15 8.19
C ALA A 14 4.16 -4.41 7.79
N HIS A 15 4.75 -5.60 7.95
CA HIS A 15 4.04 -6.86 7.69
C HIS A 15 2.78 -7.00 8.56
N VAL A 16 2.91 -6.79 9.87
CA VAL A 16 1.78 -6.87 10.80
C VAL A 16 0.72 -5.80 10.51
N ALA A 17 1.13 -4.59 10.12
CA ALA A 17 0.18 -3.54 9.75
C ALA A 17 -0.62 -3.94 8.49
N ILE A 18 0.05 -4.50 7.47
CA ILE A 18 -0.62 -5.02 6.27
C ILE A 18 -1.48 -6.24 6.59
N ASP A 19 -1.12 -7.10 7.55
CA ASP A 19 -1.97 -8.23 7.95
C ASP A 19 -3.34 -7.76 8.47
N LEU A 20 -3.35 -6.71 9.30
CA LEU A 20 -4.57 -6.10 9.80
C LEU A 20 -5.41 -5.50 8.66
N ALA A 21 -4.76 -4.84 7.70
CA ALA A 21 -5.42 -4.28 6.53
C ALA A 21 -6.04 -5.38 5.65
N VAL A 22 -5.29 -6.45 5.38
CA VAL A 22 -5.75 -7.60 4.59
C VAL A 22 -6.95 -8.27 5.25
N GLU A 23 -6.92 -8.51 6.56
CA GLU A 23 -8.05 -9.08 7.30
C GLU A 23 -9.31 -8.21 7.18
N HIS A 24 -9.14 -6.89 7.30
CA HIS A 24 -10.25 -5.96 7.15
C HIS A 24 -10.84 -5.97 5.73
N VAL A 25 -9.99 -5.88 4.69
CA VAL A 25 -10.45 -5.91 3.28
C VAL A 25 -11.15 -7.22 2.94
N LEU A 26 -10.63 -8.37 3.40
CA LEU A 26 -11.25 -9.68 3.14
C LEU A 26 -12.59 -9.86 3.87
N SER A 27 -12.77 -9.23 5.03
CA SER A 27 -14.05 -9.26 5.77
C SER A 27 -15.11 -8.31 5.20
N HIS A 28 -14.69 -7.36 4.35
CA HIS A 28 -15.55 -6.39 3.67
C HIS A 28 -15.41 -6.52 2.14
N PRO A 29 -15.67 -7.71 1.56
CA PRO A 29 -15.49 -7.92 0.14
C PRO A 29 -16.44 -7.01 -0.65
N PRO A 30 -16.04 -6.63 -1.86
CA PRO A 30 -16.85 -5.75 -2.68
C PRO A 30 -18.20 -6.40 -2.96
N ARG A 31 -19.26 -5.71 -2.50
CA ARG A 31 -20.64 -6.07 -2.83
C ARG A 31 -20.97 -5.41 -4.16
N ASN A 32 -21.70 -6.11 -5.05
CA ASN A 32 -22.34 -5.47 -6.21
C ASN A 32 -22.98 -4.16 -5.73
N ILE A 33 -22.40 -3.03 -6.16
CA ILE A 33 -22.65 -1.73 -5.54
C ILE A 33 -24.13 -1.38 -5.74
N GLN A 34 -24.88 -1.42 -4.65
CA GLN A 34 -26.13 -0.68 -4.52
C GLN A 34 -25.80 0.56 -3.72
N TYR A 35 -25.69 1.71 -4.38
CA TYR A 35 -25.61 3.00 -3.71
C TYR A 35 -26.83 3.13 -2.79
N LYS A 36 -26.62 2.97 -1.48
CA LYS A 36 -27.63 3.23 -0.45
C LYS A 36 -27.16 4.45 0.35
N GLY A 37 -27.68 5.62 -0.01
CA GLY A 37 -27.33 6.90 0.61
C GLY A 37 -26.08 7.56 0.01
N ASP A 38 -25.63 8.64 0.64
CA ASP A 38 -24.57 9.53 0.12
C ASP A 38 -23.13 9.01 0.34
N ARG A 39 -22.93 7.84 0.98
CA ARG A 39 -21.60 7.29 1.29
C ARG A 39 -21.22 6.12 0.38
N ASN A 40 -20.01 6.20 -0.18
CA ASN A 40 -19.40 5.15 -1.00
C ASN A 40 -18.79 4.06 -0.07
N PRO A 41 -19.21 2.79 -0.14
CA PRO A 41 -18.69 1.72 0.72
C PRO A 41 -17.17 1.52 0.65
N VAL A 42 -16.54 1.91 -0.45
CA VAL A 42 -15.08 1.89 -0.61
C VAL A 42 -14.41 2.81 0.40
N SER A 43 -14.88 4.05 0.49
CA SER A 43 -14.34 5.07 1.41
C SER A 43 -14.39 4.63 2.89
N GLU A 44 -15.37 3.82 3.31
CA GLU A 44 -15.41 3.26 4.67
C GLU A 44 -14.30 2.22 4.91
N VAL A 45 -13.99 1.40 3.90
CA VAL A 45 -12.89 0.44 3.96
C VAL A 45 -11.55 1.17 3.97
N ASP A 46 -11.36 2.16 3.10
CA ASP A 46 -10.14 2.98 3.04
C ASP A 46 -9.86 3.69 4.38
N GLU A 47 -10.85 4.42 4.92
CA GLU A 47 -10.74 5.10 6.21
C GLU A 47 -10.38 4.13 7.35
N THR A 48 -10.98 2.95 7.37
CA THR A 48 -10.75 1.96 8.43
C THR A 48 -9.37 1.31 8.31
N VAL A 49 -8.95 0.95 7.10
CA VAL A 49 -7.60 0.40 6.85
C VAL A 49 -6.54 1.43 7.26
N GLU A 50 -6.71 2.69 6.86
CA GLU A 50 -5.79 3.76 7.23
C GLU A 50 -5.68 3.91 8.75
N HIS A 51 -6.82 3.90 9.46
CA HIS A 51 -6.84 3.97 10.92
C HIS A 51 -6.07 2.80 11.57
N LEU A 52 -6.35 1.57 11.14
CA LEU A 52 -5.73 0.35 11.68
C LEU A 52 -4.22 0.35 11.47
N VAL A 53 -3.78 0.65 10.24
CA VAL A 53 -2.36 0.70 9.87
C VAL A 53 -1.65 1.79 10.67
N ARG A 54 -2.21 3.01 10.71
CA ARG A 54 -1.61 4.13 11.44
C ARG A 54 -1.49 3.80 12.93
N GLN A 55 -2.56 3.31 13.56
CA GLN A 55 -2.55 2.93 14.97
C GLN A 55 -1.48 1.87 15.26
N ARG A 56 -1.35 0.88 14.37
CA ARG A 56 -0.37 -0.20 14.53
C ARG A 56 1.07 0.30 14.43
N LEU A 57 1.34 1.21 13.49
CA LEU A 57 2.67 1.76 13.22
C LEU A 57 3.08 2.81 14.25
N SER A 58 2.13 3.59 14.80
CA SER A 58 2.41 4.51 15.91
C SER A 58 2.68 3.78 17.23
N ALA A 59 2.30 2.50 17.34
CA ALA A 59 2.58 1.70 18.52
C ALA A 59 4.04 1.19 18.52
N ARG A 60 4.71 1.28 19.67
CA ARG A 60 6.06 0.72 19.96
C ARG A 60 7.24 1.41 19.24
N GLY A 61 7.69 2.56 19.75
CA GLY A 61 9.02 3.12 19.42
C GLY A 61 9.15 3.82 18.05
N HIS A 62 8.12 3.75 17.20
CA HIS A 62 8.06 4.45 15.92
C HIS A 62 7.24 5.75 15.95
N ALA A 63 6.97 6.29 17.15
CA ALA A 63 6.17 7.51 17.31
C ALA A 63 6.79 8.76 16.66
N GLU A 64 8.08 8.72 16.34
CA GLU A 64 8.80 9.79 15.63
C GLU A 64 8.72 9.69 14.10
N ILE A 65 8.12 8.62 13.57
CA ILE A 65 7.88 8.43 12.14
C ILE A 65 6.53 9.06 11.79
N GLY A 66 6.50 9.93 10.78
CA GLY A 66 5.28 10.51 10.24
C GLY A 66 4.42 9.48 9.51
N PHE A 67 3.26 9.92 9.06
CA PHE A 67 2.33 9.12 8.30
C PHE A 67 1.66 9.98 7.24
N VAL A 68 1.54 9.45 6.04
CA VAL A 68 0.83 10.05 4.91
C VAL A 68 -0.17 9.02 4.42
N GLY A 69 -1.44 9.27 4.69
CA GLY A 69 -2.54 8.49 4.14
C GLY A 69 -3.21 9.23 3.00
N GLU A 70 -3.86 8.48 2.10
CA GLU A 70 -4.66 9.05 1.02
C GLU A 70 -5.83 9.89 1.57
N GLU A 71 -6.46 9.44 2.66
CA GLU A 71 -7.69 10.05 3.19
C GLU A 71 -7.41 11.13 4.24
N THR A 72 -6.43 10.92 5.14
CA THR A 72 -6.14 11.89 6.22
C THR A 72 -4.97 12.83 5.94
N GLY A 73 -4.26 12.65 4.82
CA GLY A 73 -3.10 13.45 4.45
C GLY A 73 -1.89 13.21 5.34
N ALA A 74 -1.00 14.20 5.42
CA ALA A 74 0.29 14.08 6.11
C ALA A 74 0.24 14.52 7.58
N VAL A 75 0.80 13.71 8.47
CA VAL A 75 0.95 13.99 9.91
C VAL A 75 2.33 13.58 10.42
N GLY A 76 2.85 14.30 11.42
CA GLY A 76 4.12 13.96 12.09
C GLY A 76 5.37 14.40 11.33
N ASN A 77 6.40 13.55 11.31
CA ASN A 77 7.72 13.88 10.79
C ASN A 77 7.76 13.84 9.24
N PRO A 78 8.10 14.95 8.56
CA PRO A 78 8.16 14.99 7.09
C PRO A 78 9.40 14.32 6.50
N ASP A 79 10.48 14.15 7.28
CA ASP A 79 11.73 13.54 6.79
C ASP A 79 11.69 12.02 6.86
N THR A 80 10.80 11.43 7.67
CA THR A 80 10.68 9.98 7.79
C THR A 80 9.24 9.63 8.07
N TYR A 81 8.57 9.02 7.09
CA TYR A 81 7.14 8.77 7.18
C TYR A 81 6.74 7.49 6.47
N TRP A 82 5.67 6.89 6.97
CA TRP A 82 4.93 5.85 6.26
C TRP A 82 4.02 6.49 5.22
N MET A 83 3.89 5.89 4.06
CA MET A 83 2.92 6.24 3.03
C MET A 83 2.04 5.03 2.76
N LEU A 84 0.72 5.21 2.84
CA LEU A 84 -0.27 4.14 2.66
C LEU A 84 -1.22 4.50 1.51
N ASP A 85 -1.38 3.56 0.60
CA ASP A 85 -2.54 3.44 -0.28
C ASP A 85 -3.38 2.24 0.23
N PRO A 86 -4.54 2.50 0.86
CA PRO A 86 -5.35 1.45 1.46
C PRO A 86 -5.96 0.50 0.42
N ILE A 87 -6.33 1.00 -0.76
CA ILE A 87 -6.92 0.24 -1.89
C ILE A 87 -6.44 0.82 -3.23
N ASP A 88 -5.27 0.36 -3.68
CA ASP A 88 -4.79 0.59 -5.05
C ASP A 88 -5.64 -0.25 -6.01
N GLY A 89 -6.21 0.42 -7.02
CA GLY A 89 -7.20 -0.18 -7.90
C GLY A 89 -8.61 -0.17 -7.30
N THR A 90 -9.01 0.93 -6.66
CA THR A 90 -10.39 1.16 -6.17
C THR A 90 -11.48 0.74 -7.17
N ILE A 91 -11.33 1.05 -8.47
CA ILE A 91 -12.30 0.63 -9.50
C ILE A 91 -12.37 -0.91 -9.60
N ASN A 92 -11.22 -1.60 -9.57
CA ASN A 92 -11.20 -3.06 -9.57
C ASN A 92 -11.90 -3.61 -8.33
N HIS A 93 -11.60 -3.03 -7.17
CA HIS A 93 -12.28 -3.40 -5.93
C HIS A 93 -13.81 -3.22 -6.07
N GLN A 94 -14.29 -2.05 -6.49
CA GLN A 94 -15.71 -1.74 -6.70
C GLN A 94 -16.45 -2.75 -7.60
N HIS A 95 -15.77 -3.27 -8.61
CA HIS A 95 -16.32 -4.23 -9.57
C HIS A 95 -16.05 -5.69 -9.21
N ALA A 96 -15.60 -5.98 -7.99
CA ALA A 96 -15.23 -7.31 -7.53
C ALA A 96 -14.17 -8.00 -8.40
N ASN A 97 -13.31 -7.21 -9.06
CA ASN A 97 -12.11 -7.69 -9.73
C ASN A 97 -11.02 -7.89 -8.65
N PRO A 98 -10.40 -9.07 -8.54
CA PRO A 98 -9.41 -9.35 -7.50
C PRO A 98 -8.09 -8.57 -7.67
N LEU A 99 -7.93 -7.81 -8.76
CA LEU A 99 -6.75 -7.00 -9.06
C LEU A 99 -6.76 -5.66 -8.32
N CYS A 100 -6.80 -5.70 -6.99
CA CYS A 100 -6.54 -4.55 -6.13
C CYS A 100 -5.47 -4.90 -5.09
N ALA A 101 -4.80 -3.88 -4.57
CA ALA A 101 -3.71 -4.04 -3.63
C ALA A 101 -3.82 -3.09 -2.44
N ILE A 102 -3.11 -3.42 -1.37
CA ILE A 102 -2.84 -2.55 -0.23
C ILE A 102 -1.34 -2.29 -0.25
N ALA A 103 -0.92 -1.03 -0.33
CA ALA A 103 0.48 -0.68 -0.49
C ALA A 103 0.96 0.24 0.66
N LEU A 104 1.98 -0.22 1.39
CA LEU A 104 2.61 0.53 2.48
C LEU A 104 4.10 0.72 2.18
N GLY A 105 4.55 1.96 2.13
CA GLY A 105 5.95 2.34 1.97
C GLY A 105 6.49 3.09 3.18
N LEU A 106 7.80 2.98 3.44
CA LEU A 106 8.53 3.85 4.36
C LEU A 106 9.49 4.71 3.55
N VAL A 107 9.37 6.02 3.71
CA VAL A 107 10.24 7.01 3.09
C VAL A 107 11.15 7.61 4.17
N HIS A 108 12.44 7.75 3.87
CA HIS A 108 13.41 8.43 4.71
C HIS A 108 14.22 9.40 3.85
N ARG A 109 14.10 10.71 4.11
CA ARG A 109 14.76 11.80 3.38
C ARG A 109 14.57 11.65 1.87
N ASP A 110 13.30 11.60 1.47
CA ASP A 110 12.87 11.45 0.07
C ASP A 110 13.32 10.16 -0.63
N GLN A 111 13.80 9.16 0.12
CA GLN A 111 14.16 7.85 -0.41
C GLN A 111 13.21 6.76 0.12
N PRO A 112 12.52 6.01 -0.75
CA PRO A 112 11.81 4.80 -0.34
C PRO A 112 12.81 3.76 0.14
N VAL A 113 12.74 3.40 1.41
CA VAL A 113 13.68 2.46 2.05
C VAL A 113 13.06 1.11 2.32
N LEU A 114 11.73 1.01 2.29
CA LEU A 114 10.97 -0.22 2.52
C LEU A 114 9.60 -0.13 1.87
N GLY A 115 9.09 -1.25 1.36
CA GLY A 115 7.73 -1.37 0.86
C GLY A 115 7.16 -2.76 1.11
N VAL A 116 5.87 -2.82 1.43
CA VAL A 116 5.07 -4.05 1.52
C VAL A 116 3.77 -3.82 0.76
N THR A 117 3.49 -4.69 -0.21
CA THR A 117 2.27 -4.66 -1.01
C THR A 117 1.57 -6.01 -0.90
N ALA A 118 0.29 -6.02 -0.56
CA ALA A 118 -0.52 -7.24 -0.54
C ALA A 118 -1.61 -7.15 -1.60
N LEU A 119 -1.88 -8.26 -2.29
CA LEU A 119 -3.04 -8.45 -3.16
C LEU A 119 -3.99 -9.41 -2.42
N PRO A 120 -4.92 -8.91 -1.60
CA PRO A 120 -5.65 -9.73 -0.63
C PRO A 120 -6.41 -10.87 -1.30
N PHE A 121 -7.08 -10.57 -2.42
CA PHE A 121 -7.93 -11.54 -3.14
C PHE A 121 -7.14 -12.54 -3.99
N LEU A 122 -5.85 -12.28 -4.25
CA LEU A 122 -4.96 -13.25 -4.90
C LEU A 122 -4.09 -14.02 -3.91
N GLY A 123 -4.09 -13.64 -2.63
CA GLY A 123 -3.24 -14.25 -1.62
C GLY A 123 -1.74 -14.02 -1.82
N HIS A 124 -1.36 -13.00 -2.60
CA HIS A 124 0.03 -12.67 -2.88
C HIS A 124 0.51 -11.49 -2.04
N ARG A 125 1.77 -11.54 -1.61
CA ARG A 125 2.46 -10.43 -0.96
C ARG A 125 3.83 -10.20 -1.55
N TYR A 126 4.12 -8.94 -1.81
CA TYR A 126 5.40 -8.44 -2.26
C TYR A 126 6.01 -7.57 -1.17
N TRP A 127 7.33 -7.65 -1.01
CA TRP A 127 8.03 -6.70 -0.15
C TRP A 127 9.46 -6.48 -0.63
N ALA A 128 10.01 -5.31 -0.29
CA ALA A 128 11.40 -4.98 -0.49
C ALA A 128 11.89 -4.07 0.64
N ALA A 129 13.18 -4.17 0.96
CA ALA A 129 13.84 -3.25 1.87
C ALA A 129 15.25 -2.94 1.37
N HIS A 130 15.71 -1.72 1.62
CA HIS A 130 17.02 -1.27 1.16
C HIS A 130 18.13 -2.22 1.64
N GLY A 131 18.90 -2.76 0.68
CA GLY A 131 19.98 -3.72 0.95
C GLY A 131 19.54 -5.18 1.19
N GLN A 132 18.23 -5.49 1.19
CA GLN A 132 17.72 -6.85 1.46
C GLN A 132 17.18 -7.57 0.21
N GLY A 133 16.97 -6.85 -0.89
CA GLY A 133 16.35 -7.36 -2.11
C GLY A 133 14.83 -7.20 -2.12
N ALA A 134 14.18 -7.91 -3.04
CA ALA A 134 12.73 -7.91 -3.21
C ALA A 134 12.22 -9.36 -3.24
N TYR A 135 11.03 -9.58 -2.70
CA TYR A 135 10.45 -10.91 -2.52
C TYR A 135 8.97 -10.94 -2.87
N ARG A 136 8.50 -12.10 -3.31
CA ARG A 136 7.09 -12.46 -3.43
C ARG A 136 6.84 -13.73 -2.64
N ASP A 137 5.94 -13.69 -1.66
CA ASP A 137 5.56 -14.86 -0.85
C ASP A 137 6.75 -15.58 -0.20
N GLY A 138 7.82 -14.84 0.11
CA GLY A 138 9.06 -15.36 0.68
C GLY A 138 10.12 -15.76 -0.36
N ASP A 139 9.76 -15.88 -1.63
CA ASP A 139 10.70 -16.18 -2.71
C ASP A 139 11.35 -14.91 -3.26
N PRO A 140 12.68 -14.88 -3.47
CA PRO A 140 13.35 -13.71 -4.05
C PRO A 140 12.91 -13.50 -5.50
N ILE A 141 12.64 -12.23 -5.85
CA ILE A 141 12.25 -11.83 -7.21
C ILE A 141 13.26 -10.86 -7.81
N ARG A 142 13.26 -10.80 -9.15
CA ARG A 142 14.08 -9.88 -9.93
C ARG A 142 13.30 -9.41 -11.15
N ALA A 143 13.63 -8.22 -11.64
CA ALA A 143 13.11 -7.73 -12.90
C ALA A 143 13.45 -8.69 -14.06
N SER A 144 12.66 -8.64 -15.13
CA SER A 144 12.99 -9.34 -16.37
C SER A 144 14.34 -8.85 -16.90
N THR A 145 15.06 -9.75 -17.56
CA THR A 145 16.32 -9.43 -18.26
C THR A 145 16.08 -9.10 -19.74
N THR A 146 14.82 -9.06 -20.19
CA THR A 146 14.46 -8.68 -21.56
C THR A 146 14.93 -7.26 -21.86
N ASP A 147 15.83 -7.14 -22.83
CA ASP A 147 16.45 -5.90 -23.28
C ASP A 147 16.00 -5.46 -24.68
N VAL A 148 15.14 -6.26 -25.32
CA VAL A 148 14.59 -5.97 -26.65
C VAL A 148 13.06 -5.83 -26.60
N LEU A 149 12.56 -4.71 -27.12
CA LEU A 149 11.15 -4.32 -27.01
C LEU A 149 10.20 -5.34 -27.65
N ASN A 150 10.56 -5.93 -28.78
CA ASN A 150 9.71 -6.91 -29.48
C ASN A 150 9.54 -8.25 -28.74
N LYS A 151 10.28 -8.47 -27.65
CA LYS A 151 10.10 -9.60 -26.74
C LYS A 151 9.57 -9.19 -25.36
N ALA A 152 9.30 -7.90 -25.17
CA ALA A 152 8.77 -7.38 -23.91
C ALA A 152 7.24 -7.55 -23.87
N LEU A 153 6.72 -7.87 -22.68
CA LEU A 153 5.32 -7.67 -22.35
C LEU A 153 5.22 -6.36 -21.57
N VAL A 154 4.43 -5.42 -22.07
CA VAL A 154 4.24 -4.10 -21.45
C VAL A 154 2.84 -4.03 -20.86
N GLY A 155 2.77 -3.80 -19.55
CA GLY A 155 1.53 -3.43 -18.87
C GLY A 155 1.38 -1.92 -18.85
N PHE A 156 0.22 -1.42 -19.27
CA PHE A 156 -0.17 -0.03 -19.13
C PHE A 156 -1.65 0.02 -18.76
N SER A 157 -2.03 0.99 -17.95
CA SER A 157 -3.42 1.32 -17.66
C SER A 157 -3.60 2.82 -17.83
N ASP A 158 -4.67 3.20 -18.52
CA ASP A 158 -5.14 4.58 -18.56
C ASP A 158 -6.17 4.77 -17.45
N TYR A 159 -5.95 5.76 -16.59
CA TYR A 159 -6.95 6.24 -15.64
C TYR A 159 -6.95 7.77 -15.70
N GLY A 160 -7.33 8.31 -16.86
CA GLY A 160 -7.68 9.73 -16.96
C GLY A 160 -8.89 10.04 -16.09
N SER A 161 -8.69 10.75 -14.98
CA SER A 161 -9.73 11.52 -14.28
C SER A 161 -9.35 13.00 -14.28
N GLY A 162 -9.31 13.59 -15.47
CA GLY A 162 -9.43 15.03 -15.65
C GLY A 162 -10.87 15.34 -16.06
N ALA A 163 -11.44 16.44 -15.60
CA ALA A 163 -12.67 16.94 -16.20
C ALA A 163 -12.41 17.21 -17.68
N ASP A 164 -13.34 16.81 -18.56
CA ASP A 164 -13.41 17.32 -19.92
C ASP A 164 -13.62 18.85 -19.83
N GLU A 165 -12.54 19.61 -19.79
CA GLU A 165 -12.60 21.04 -20.11
C GLU A 165 -12.76 21.13 -21.63
N GLY A 166 -14.03 21.13 -22.07
CA GLY A 166 -14.45 21.42 -23.44
C GLY A 166 -14.34 22.88 -23.82
#